data_AF-A0AAW2NKV2-F1
#
_entry.id   AF-A0AAW2NKV2-F1
#
_cell.length_a   1.000
_cell.length_b   1.000
_cell.length_c   1.000
_cell.angle_alpha   90.00
_cell.angle_beta   90.00
_cell.angle_gamma   90.00
#
_symmetry.space_group_name_H-M   'P 1'
#
loop_
_entity.id
_entity.type
_entity.pdbx_description
1 polymer ?
#
loop_
_entity_poly.entity_id
_entity_poly.type
_entity_poly.pdbx_seq_one_letter_code
_entity_poly.pdbx_strand_id
1 'polypeptide(L)'
;MSSFNRSVSFKQRAANVGSPRFSRKTWGSRMFRALITIGSLFSFFLAIGCGYVYVLPNLTLAFHNNESRFSNTNSSTSVCDVFDGNWVLDDSYPLYNASDCPFVEQGFNCLANGRMDDDYLKWRWRPKNCDIPKVNVQRALEALRNKRVVFVGDSMSRTQWESLICLLMTGVEDKGSVYEVNGNMITKQIRFLGVRFSSFNFTIEFYRSVFLVQHNWAPKNVPKRVRSMLRLDKLDDISKEWINSDVLILILVSGGFLGSFLARDAISRNLTLRQCNVTKLPLSEIEGKDYSPFSDTVFEVVNNMIVPVTVVHITPMSASRSDAHVGTWSDRPSLSDCSHWCLPGVPDIWNEIVISYLLGNFGASSG
;
A
#
# COMPACT_ATOMS: atom_id res chain seq x y z
N MET A 1 -46.72 -54.49 -30.92
CA MET A 1 -46.37 -53.06 -30.75
C MET A 1 -47.65 -52.27 -30.62
N SER A 2 -47.64 -51.32 -29.66
CA SER A 2 -48.60 -50.23 -29.35
C SER A 2 -50.09 -50.56 -29.14
N SER A 3 -50.80 -50.04 -28.13
CA SER A 3 -50.50 -49.42 -26.83
C SER A 3 -51.85 -49.17 -26.16
N PHE A 4 -51.91 -49.36 -24.85
CA PHE A 4 -53.09 -49.21 -23.99
C PHE A 4 -53.59 -47.75 -23.88
N ASN A 5 -54.90 -47.60 -23.67
CA ASN A 5 -55.44 -46.57 -22.79
C ASN A 5 -56.68 -47.12 -22.07
N ARG A 6 -56.62 -47.20 -20.73
CA ARG A 6 -57.70 -47.74 -19.88
C ARG A 6 -58.35 -46.62 -19.07
N SER A 7 -59.68 -46.65 -19.12
CA SER A 7 -60.64 -45.76 -18.48
C SER A 7 -60.74 -45.90 -16.95
N VAL A 8 -61.23 -44.80 -16.38
CA VAL A 8 -61.66 -44.48 -15.01
C VAL A 8 -62.40 -45.60 -14.26
N SER A 9 -62.15 -45.71 -12.94
CA SER A 9 -63.03 -46.42 -11.99
C SER A 9 -63.22 -45.67 -10.65
N PHE A 10 -64.48 -45.29 -10.45
CA PHE A 10 -65.34 -45.27 -9.25
C PHE A 10 -64.82 -45.44 -7.80
N LYS A 11 -65.39 -44.55 -6.95
CA LYS A 11 -65.96 -44.69 -5.58
C LYS A 11 -65.04 -44.86 -4.35
N GLN A 12 -65.18 -43.93 -3.40
CA GLN A 12 -65.80 -44.24 -2.10
C GLN A 12 -66.27 -42.99 -1.33
N ARG A 13 -67.53 -43.02 -0.87
CA ARG A 13 -68.12 -42.13 0.14
C ARG A 13 -67.64 -42.59 1.52
N ALA A 14 -67.18 -41.67 2.36
CA ALA A 14 -67.02 -41.87 3.79
C ALA A 14 -67.85 -40.84 4.57
N ALA A 15 -68.45 -41.31 5.66
CA ALA A 15 -69.52 -40.67 6.41
C ALA A 15 -69.07 -39.49 7.27
N ASN A 16 -70.02 -38.57 7.49
CA ASN A 16 -69.96 -37.49 8.46
C ASN A 16 -69.89 -38.05 9.90
N VAL A 17 -68.93 -37.56 10.68
CA VAL A 17 -68.99 -37.50 12.14
C VAL A 17 -68.70 -36.06 12.54
N GLY A 18 -69.73 -35.38 13.07
CA GLY A 18 -69.60 -34.03 13.60
C GLY A 18 -69.03 -34.03 15.02
N SER A 19 -68.21 -33.02 15.33
CA SER A 19 -67.81 -32.62 16.68
C SER A 19 -67.31 -31.16 16.66
N PRO A 20 -67.31 -30.44 17.79
CA PRO A 20 -67.95 -29.13 17.90
C PRO A 20 -67.09 -27.94 17.46
N ARG A 21 -67.76 -26.88 16.98
CA ARG A 21 -67.16 -25.57 16.70
C ARG A 21 -66.68 -24.94 18.01
N PHE A 22 -65.36 -24.92 18.23
CA PHE A 22 -64.72 -24.05 19.19
C PHE A 22 -64.38 -22.72 18.52
N SER A 23 -65.19 -21.69 18.78
CA SER A 23 -64.83 -20.30 18.48
C SER A 23 -63.78 -19.87 19.51
N ARG A 24 -62.52 -19.69 19.10
CA ARG A 24 -61.45 -19.13 19.95
C ARG A 24 -60.90 -17.85 19.33
N LYS A 25 -61.12 -16.74 20.06
CA LYS A 25 -60.80 -15.34 19.74
C LYS A 25 -59.42 -15.17 19.08
N THR A 26 -59.42 -14.76 17.80
CA THR A 26 -58.24 -14.51 16.95
C THR A 26 -57.65 -13.10 17.07
N TRP A 27 -58.20 -12.23 17.93
CA TRP A 27 -57.71 -10.85 18.09
C TRP A 27 -56.49 -10.74 19.03
N GLY A 28 -56.48 -11.47 20.14
CA GLY A 28 -55.40 -11.40 21.14
C GLY A 28 -54.05 -11.95 20.64
N SER A 29 -54.08 -12.95 19.76
CA SER A 29 -52.87 -13.59 19.20
C SER A 29 -52.11 -12.69 18.22
N ARG A 30 -52.81 -11.91 17.39
CA ARG A 30 -52.17 -10.98 16.45
C ARG A 30 -51.58 -9.77 17.18
N MET A 31 -52.29 -9.25 18.18
CA MET A 31 -51.84 -8.13 18.98
C MET A 31 -50.60 -8.49 19.81
N PHE A 32 -50.57 -9.70 20.39
CA PHE A 32 -49.42 -10.21 21.12
C PHE A 32 -48.18 -10.39 20.22
N ARG A 33 -48.36 -10.91 19.00
CA ARG A 33 -47.25 -11.02 18.02
C ARG A 33 -46.73 -9.65 17.59
N ALA A 34 -47.61 -8.67 17.38
CA ALA A 34 -47.22 -7.30 17.04
C ALA A 34 -46.40 -6.64 18.16
N LEU A 35 -46.82 -6.82 19.41
CA LEU A 35 -46.10 -6.29 20.58
C LEU A 35 -44.71 -6.90 20.72
N ILE A 36 -44.56 -8.21 20.45
CA ILE A 36 -43.25 -8.86 20.45
C ILE A 36 -42.35 -8.29 19.35
N THR A 37 -42.86 -8.11 18.12
CA THR A 37 -42.06 -7.56 17.02
C THR A 37 -41.66 -6.10 17.24
N ILE A 38 -42.54 -5.30 17.85
CA ILE A 38 -42.24 -3.91 18.20
C ILE A 38 -41.20 -3.87 19.32
N GLY A 39 -41.35 -4.72 20.34
CA GLY A 39 -40.38 -4.84 21.44
C GLY A 39 -39.00 -5.28 20.94
N SER A 40 -38.92 -6.23 20.01
CA SER A 40 -37.65 -6.69 19.46
C SER A 40 -36.97 -5.63 18.58
N LEU A 41 -37.74 -4.87 17.78
CA LEU A 41 -37.21 -3.76 16.99
C LEU A 41 -36.71 -2.63 17.90
N PHE A 42 -37.48 -2.28 18.93
CA PHE A 42 -37.07 -1.26 19.90
C PHE A 42 -35.79 -1.67 20.62
N SER A 43 -35.69 -2.92 21.08
CA SER A 43 -34.47 -3.45 21.71
C SER A 43 -33.26 -3.44 20.77
N PHE A 44 -33.47 -3.69 19.47
CA PHE A 44 -32.40 -3.67 18.46
C PHE A 44 -31.88 -2.24 18.23
N PHE A 45 -32.78 -1.26 18.09
CA PHE A 45 -32.38 0.14 17.96
C PHE A 45 -31.75 0.69 19.23
N LEU A 46 -32.19 0.26 20.41
CA LEU A 46 -31.59 0.64 21.69
C LEU A 46 -30.18 0.04 21.84
N ALA A 47 -29.96 -1.21 21.41
CA ALA A 47 -28.64 -1.81 21.38
C ALA A 47 -27.69 -1.12 20.40
N ILE A 48 -28.16 -0.74 19.21
CA ILE A 48 -27.38 0.04 18.24
C ILE A 48 -27.09 1.44 18.78
N GLY A 49 -28.08 2.10 19.40
CA GLY A 49 -27.92 3.42 20.00
C GLY A 49 -26.92 3.40 21.15
N CYS A 50 -27.01 2.43 22.06
CA CYS A 50 -26.02 2.23 23.12
C CYS A 50 -24.65 1.88 22.54
N GLY A 51 -24.57 0.99 21.55
CA GLY A 51 -23.32 0.68 20.85
C GLY A 51 -22.69 1.94 20.24
N TYR A 52 -23.48 2.79 19.59
CA TYR A 52 -23.04 4.07 19.05
C TYR A 52 -22.52 5.01 20.15
N VAL A 53 -23.25 5.13 21.26
CA VAL A 53 -22.87 5.98 22.41
C VAL A 53 -21.68 5.43 23.20
N TYR A 54 -21.39 4.12 23.19
CA TYR A 54 -20.21 3.57 23.88
C TYR A 54 -18.99 3.42 22.98
N VAL A 55 -19.18 3.23 21.66
CA VAL A 55 -18.07 3.05 20.71
C VAL A 55 -17.59 4.39 20.18
N LEU A 56 -18.47 5.35 19.86
CA LEU A 56 -18.01 6.65 19.33
C LEU A 56 -17.17 7.46 20.31
N PRO A 57 -17.50 7.58 21.62
CA PRO A 57 -16.66 8.34 22.54
C PRO A 57 -15.29 7.72 22.74
N ASN A 58 -15.17 6.40 22.68
CA ASN A 58 -13.87 5.73 22.75
C ASN A 58 -13.06 5.91 21.45
N LEU A 59 -13.75 6.03 20.31
CA LEU A 59 -13.12 6.38 19.03
C LEU A 59 -12.67 7.85 19.03
N THR A 60 -13.53 8.79 19.44
CA THR A 60 -13.19 10.22 19.52
C THR A 60 -12.19 10.52 20.63
N LEU A 61 -12.12 9.74 21.72
CA LEU A 61 -11.09 9.87 22.75
C LEU A 61 -9.74 9.29 22.30
N ALA A 62 -9.73 8.24 21.47
CA ALA A 62 -8.52 7.76 20.80
C ALA A 62 -8.00 8.78 19.76
N PHE A 63 -8.90 9.47 19.06
CA PHE A 63 -8.53 10.57 18.17
C PHE A 63 -8.13 11.85 18.91
N HIS A 64 -8.82 12.21 19.99
CA HIS A 64 -8.43 13.35 20.81
C HIS A 64 -7.12 13.12 21.53
N ASN A 65 -6.68 11.91 21.87
CA ASN A 65 -5.31 11.70 22.37
C ASN A 65 -4.23 11.92 21.29
N ASN A 66 -4.57 11.75 20.01
CA ASN A 66 -3.68 12.10 18.89
C ASN A 66 -3.75 13.59 18.53
N GLU A 67 -4.91 14.22 18.65
CA GLU A 67 -5.10 15.66 18.42
C GLU A 67 -4.67 16.51 19.64
N SER A 68 -4.76 15.98 20.87
CA SER A 68 -4.33 16.63 22.12
C SER A 68 -2.84 16.46 22.41
N ARG A 69 -2.11 15.65 21.64
CA ARG A 69 -0.66 15.84 21.48
C ARG A 69 -0.32 17.01 20.56
N PHE A 70 -1.31 17.60 19.89
CA PHE A 70 -1.14 18.68 18.91
C PHE A 70 -1.75 20.02 19.31
N SER A 71 -2.31 20.17 20.51
CA SER A 71 -2.72 21.48 21.04
C SER A 71 -2.86 21.48 22.56
N ASN A 72 -1.72 21.67 23.26
CA ASN A 72 -1.57 22.62 24.38
C ASN A 72 -0.28 22.35 25.16
N THR A 73 0.83 22.83 24.60
CA THR A 73 1.91 23.38 25.41
C THR A 73 2.37 24.63 24.68
N ASN A 74 2.27 25.79 25.35
CA ASN A 74 2.87 27.03 24.90
C ASN A 74 4.40 26.87 24.86
N SER A 75 4.90 26.33 23.76
CA SER A 75 6.25 26.52 23.26
C SER A 75 6.16 26.57 21.74
N SER A 76 6.96 27.44 21.13
CA SER A 76 7.03 27.67 19.69
C SER A 76 7.62 26.47 18.93
N THR A 77 6.98 25.29 19.01
CA THR A 77 7.36 24.12 18.23
C THR A 77 6.71 24.21 16.85
N SER A 78 7.49 24.60 15.85
CA SER A 78 7.13 24.43 14.44
C SER A 78 6.68 22.99 14.18
N VAL A 79 5.50 22.81 13.58
CA VAL A 79 5.06 21.53 13.03
C VAL A 79 6.16 20.98 12.14
N CYS A 80 6.67 19.76 12.40
CA CYS A 80 7.70 19.20 11.55
C CYS A 80 7.08 18.62 10.28
N ASP A 81 7.37 19.25 9.15
CA ASP A 81 7.19 18.65 7.84
C ASP A 81 8.42 17.79 7.52
N VAL A 82 8.22 16.47 7.53
CA VAL A 82 9.27 15.46 7.26
C VAL A 82 9.73 15.51 5.80
N PHE A 83 8.91 16.07 4.90
CA PHE A 83 9.17 16.14 3.47
C PHE A 83 9.85 17.46 3.05
N ASP A 84 10.00 18.41 3.98
CA ASP A 84 10.76 19.64 3.79
C ASP A 84 12.13 19.58 4.47
N GLY A 85 13.18 19.44 3.67
CA GLY A 85 14.51 19.06 4.15
C GLY A 85 15.57 19.16 3.07
N ASN A 86 16.76 18.63 3.39
CA ASN A 86 17.87 18.55 2.46
C ASN A 86 18.57 17.18 2.58
N TRP A 87 19.22 16.77 1.50
CA TRP A 87 20.15 15.64 1.54
C TRP A 87 21.46 16.06 2.18
N VAL A 88 21.94 15.24 3.12
CA VAL A 88 23.21 15.42 3.84
C VAL A 88 24.04 14.15 3.75
N LEU A 89 25.36 14.29 3.79
CA LEU A 89 26.26 13.14 3.83
C LEU A 89 26.22 12.49 5.23
N ASP A 90 26.16 11.16 5.27
CA ASP A 90 26.20 10.34 6.48
C ASP A 90 26.99 9.05 6.17
N ASP A 91 28.21 8.96 6.72
CA ASP A 91 29.14 7.86 6.45
C ASP A 91 28.63 6.50 6.93
N SER A 92 27.60 6.46 7.79
CA SER A 92 27.00 5.21 8.23
C SER A 92 26.16 4.51 7.16
N TYR A 93 25.88 5.17 6.03
CA TYR A 93 25.17 4.56 4.90
C TYR A 93 26.17 3.89 3.96
N PRO A 94 25.77 2.89 3.15
CA PRO A 94 24.43 2.30 3.08
C PRO A 94 24.12 1.42 4.31
N LEU A 95 22.83 1.18 4.57
CA LEU A 95 22.36 0.40 5.71
C LEU A 95 22.55 -1.11 5.54
N TYR A 96 22.78 -1.57 4.31
CA TYR A 96 23.02 -2.96 3.96
C TYR A 96 23.78 -3.04 2.63
N ASN A 97 24.31 -4.23 2.31
CA ASN A 97 24.90 -4.52 1.01
C ASN A 97 23.87 -5.27 0.14
N ALA A 98 23.51 -4.71 -1.03
CA ALA A 98 22.53 -5.34 -1.91
C ALA A 98 22.96 -6.71 -2.43
N SER A 99 24.26 -6.94 -2.59
CA SER A 99 24.78 -8.23 -3.07
C SER A 99 24.60 -9.37 -2.06
N ASP A 100 24.40 -9.04 -0.78
CA ASP A 100 24.15 -10.02 0.28
C ASP A 100 22.65 -10.32 0.45
N CYS A 101 21.77 -9.57 -0.23
CA CYS A 101 20.32 -9.74 -0.14
C CYS A 101 19.77 -10.49 -1.38
N PRO A 102 19.26 -11.72 -1.22
CA PRO A 102 18.80 -12.54 -2.36
C PRO A 102 17.50 -12.06 -3.01
N PHE A 103 16.83 -11.07 -2.40
CA PHE A 103 15.55 -10.53 -2.89
C PHE A 103 15.71 -9.28 -3.76
N VAL A 104 16.91 -8.68 -3.84
CA VAL A 104 17.17 -7.57 -4.75
C VAL A 104 17.19 -8.10 -6.18
N GLU A 105 16.35 -7.54 -7.04
CA GLU A 105 16.41 -7.83 -8.46
C GLU A 105 17.77 -7.37 -9.02
N GLN A 106 18.40 -8.22 -9.85
CA GLN A 106 19.70 -7.92 -10.46
C GLN A 106 19.73 -6.53 -11.10
N GLY A 107 18.64 -6.10 -11.76
CA GLY A 107 18.54 -4.79 -12.40
C GLY A 107 18.66 -3.58 -11.47
N PHE A 108 18.48 -3.74 -10.16
CA PHE A 108 18.62 -2.65 -9.18
C PHE A 108 19.93 -2.71 -8.38
N ASN A 109 20.69 -3.81 -8.44
CA ASN A 109 22.02 -3.91 -7.83
C ASN A 109 23.09 -3.27 -8.73
N CYS A 110 23.16 -1.94 -8.71
CA CYS A 110 24.02 -1.16 -9.61
C CYS A 110 25.52 -1.47 -9.42
N LEU A 111 25.99 -1.65 -8.19
CA LEU A 111 27.39 -1.99 -7.93
C LEU A 111 27.76 -3.35 -8.55
N ALA A 112 26.90 -4.37 -8.39
CA ALA A 112 27.12 -5.66 -9.03
C ALA A 112 27.05 -5.60 -10.57
N ASN A 113 26.32 -4.63 -11.13
CA ASN A 113 26.26 -4.36 -12.56
C ASN A 113 27.36 -3.39 -13.06
N GLY A 114 28.43 -3.20 -12.29
CA GLY A 114 29.62 -2.48 -12.73
C GLY A 114 29.57 -0.96 -12.52
N ARG A 115 28.67 -0.46 -11.66
CA ARG A 115 28.77 0.91 -11.16
C ARG A 115 29.99 1.04 -10.26
N MET A 116 30.84 2.02 -10.54
CA MET A 116 32.14 2.19 -9.87
C MET A 116 32.12 3.29 -8.82
N ASP A 117 31.23 4.27 -8.94
CA ASP A 117 31.02 5.32 -7.95
C ASP A 117 30.02 4.86 -6.88
N ASP A 118 30.35 5.08 -5.61
CA ASP A 118 29.55 4.70 -4.45
C ASP A 118 29.12 5.90 -3.57
N ASP A 119 29.57 7.12 -3.90
CA ASP A 119 29.20 8.35 -3.19
C ASP A 119 27.68 8.57 -3.08
N TYR A 120 26.91 8.12 -4.09
CA TYR A 120 25.44 8.20 -4.09
C TYR A 120 24.79 7.43 -2.93
N LEU A 121 25.50 6.44 -2.36
CA LEU A 121 25.04 5.65 -1.22
C LEU A 121 25.15 6.38 0.11
N LYS A 122 25.94 7.46 0.19
CA LYS A 122 26.27 8.16 1.44
C LYS A 122 25.29 9.28 1.80
N TRP A 123 24.18 9.40 1.09
CA TRP A 123 23.21 10.48 1.28
C TRP A 123 22.04 10.06 2.14
N ARG A 124 21.77 10.85 3.18
CA ARG A 124 20.63 10.74 4.07
C ARG A 124 19.74 11.98 3.95
N TRP A 125 18.43 11.79 4.05
CA TRP A 125 17.49 12.90 4.12
C TRP A 125 17.40 13.47 5.54
N ARG A 126 17.50 14.79 5.67
CA ARG A 126 17.36 15.50 6.93
C ARG A 126 16.29 16.59 6.81
N PRO A 127 15.13 16.45 7.47
CA PRO A 127 14.13 17.51 7.54
C PRO A 127 14.69 18.77 8.21
N LYS A 128 14.10 19.95 7.91
CA LYS A 128 14.60 21.23 8.46
C LYS A 128 14.37 21.37 9.97
N ASN A 129 13.21 20.91 10.45
CA ASN A 129 12.72 21.20 11.80
C ASN A 129 12.62 19.96 12.71
N CYS A 130 13.04 18.79 12.22
CA CYS A 130 13.17 17.59 13.03
C CYS A 130 14.12 16.58 12.38
N ASP A 131 14.40 15.49 13.10
CA ASP A 131 15.21 14.38 12.61
C ASP A 131 14.36 13.13 12.38
N ILE A 132 14.66 12.40 11.31
CA ILE A 132 14.15 11.05 11.11
C ILE A 132 15.15 10.10 11.77
N PRO A 133 14.77 9.38 12.84
CA PRO A 133 15.69 8.46 13.49
C PRO A 133 16.08 7.34 12.52
N LYS A 134 17.35 6.92 12.57
CA LYS A 134 17.80 5.75 11.82
C LYS A 134 16.97 4.54 12.22
N VAL A 135 16.69 3.66 11.26
CA VAL A 135 15.90 2.46 11.53
C VAL A 135 16.61 1.56 12.53
N ASN A 136 15.99 1.37 13.70
CA ASN A 136 16.34 0.27 14.59
C ASN A 136 15.65 -0.98 14.07
N VAL A 137 16.41 -1.80 13.34
CA VAL A 137 15.87 -2.99 12.66
C VAL A 137 15.21 -3.96 13.63
N GLN A 138 15.77 -4.17 14.82
CA GLN A 138 15.16 -5.06 15.81
C GLN A 138 13.80 -4.56 16.28
N ARG A 139 13.66 -3.26 16.55
CA ARG A 139 12.37 -2.66 16.91
C ARG A 139 11.37 -2.75 15.76
N ALA A 140 11.82 -2.54 14.53
CA ALA A 140 10.96 -2.67 13.34
C ALA A 140 10.46 -4.11 13.16
N LEU A 141 11.35 -5.11 13.28
CA LEU A 141 11.01 -6.54 13.21
C LEU A 141 9.97 -6.93 14.28
N GLU A 142 10.15 -6.46 15.51
CA GLU A 142 9.19 -6.70 16.60
C GLU A 142 7.85 -5.98 16.39
N ALA A 143 7.87 -4.74 15.90
CA ALA A 143 6.64 -4.00 15.60
C ALA A 143 5.83 -4.64 14.46
N LEU A 144 6.51 -5.31 13.52
CA LEU A 144 5.90 -6.04 12.43
C LEU A 144 5.47 -7.47 12.80
N ARG A 145 5.81 -7.96 13.99
CA ARG A 145 5.49 -9.34 14.42
C ARG A 145 4.00 -9.64 14.28
N ASN A 146 3.68 -10.81 13.71
CA ASN A 146 2.31 -11.26 13.43
C ASN A 146 1.49 -10.36 12.49
N LYS A 147 2.13 -9.46 11.73
CA LYS A 147 1.45 -8.57 10.79
C LYS A 147 1.56 -9.05 9.34
N ARG A 148 0.68 -8.52 8.51
CA ARG A 148 0.75 -8.62 7.05
C ARG A 148 0.93 -7.23 6.46
N VAL A 149 2.12 -6.98 5.92
CA VAL A 149 2.47 -5.72 5.23
C VAL A 149 2.30 -5.93 3.74
N VAL A 150 1.54 -5.06 3.08
CA VAL A 150 1.25 -5.18 1.66
C VAL A 150 1.61 -3.90 0.91
N PHE A 151 2.46 -4.04 -0.10
CA PHE A 151 2.76 -3.04 -1.11
C PHE A 151 1.90 -3.29 -2.34
N VAL A 152 1.26 -2.24 -2.84
CA VAL A 152 0.49 -2.30 -4.08
C VAL A 152 0.96 -1.19 -5.01
N GLY A 153 1.14 -1.54 -6.29
CA GLY A 153 1.36 -0.53 -7.32
C GLY A 153 2.19 -1.04 -8.48
N ASP A 154 3.07 -0.18 -8.98
CA ASP A 154 3.93 -0.43 -10.12
C ASP A 154 5.31 -0.95 -9.71
N SER A 155 6.31 -0.73 -10.56
CA SER A 155 7.68 -1.17 -10.31
C SER A 155 8.39 -0.36 -9.22
N MET A 156 7.97 0.87 -8.90
CA MET A 156 8.49 1.62 -7.74
C MET A 156 8.03 1.03 -6.42
N SER A 157 6.77 0.60 -6.33
CA SER A 157 6.29 -0.21 -5.19
C SER A 157 7.14 -1.45 -4.99
N ARG A 158 7.54 -2.09 -6.09
CA ARG A 158 8.39 -3.27 -6.03
C ARG A 158 9.80 -2.93 -5.55
N THR A 159 10.44 -1.87 -6.06
CA THR A 159 11.78 -1.46 -5.59
C THR A 159 11.75 -1.09 -4.10
N GLN A 160 10.71 -0.41 -3.61
CA GLN A 160 10.58 -0.12 -2.18
C GLN A 160 10.36 -1.39 -1.34
N TRP A 161 9.57 -2.33 -1.85
CA TRP A 161 9.35 -3.65 -1.22
C TRP A 161 10.66 -4.44 -1.08
N GLU A 162 11.48 -4.50 -2.14
CA GLU A 162 12.80 -5.16 -2.11
C GLU A 162 13.74 -4.49 -1.10
N SER A 163 13.79 -3.15 -1.10
CA SER A 163 14.56 -2.36 -0.12
C SER A 163 14.16 -2.68 1.32
N LEU A 164 12.86 -2.70 1.63
CA LEU A 164 12.38 -2.95 3.00
C LEU A 164 12.80 -4.32 3.50
N ILE A 165 12.67 -5.35 2.64
CA ILE A 165 13.06 -6.71 2.98
C ILE A 165 14.55 -6.75 3.29
N CYS A 166 15.40 -6.20 2.42
CA CYS A 166 16.84 -6.24 2.61
C CYS A 166 17.31 -5.47 3.85
N LEU A 167 16.70 -4.30 4.11
CA LEU A 167 16.94 -3.54 5.33
C LEU A 167 16.60 -4.37 6.57
N LEU A 168 15.43 -4.98 6.63
CA LEU A 168 14.98 -5.78 7.78
C LEU A 168 15.78 -7.07 7.94
N MET A 169 16.20 -7.68 6.83
CA MET A 169 17.03 -8.89 6.86
C MET A 169 18.32 -8.68 7.63
N THR A 170 18.90 -7.47 7.67
CA THR A 170 20.15 -7.21 8.42
C THR A 170 20.07 -7.60 9.90
N GLY A 171 18.90 -7.43 10.54
CA GLY A 171 18.66 -7.77 11.94
C GLY A 171 18.15 -9.18 12.19
N VAL A 172 18.03 -10.03 11.17
CA VAL A 172 17.65 -11.44 11.33
C VAL A 172 18.90 -12.31 11.53
N GLU A 173 18.95 -13.09 12.60
CA GLU A 173 20.07 -14.00 12.90
C GLU A 173 20.13 -15.16 11.88
N ASP A 174 19.06 -15.95 11.78
CA ASP A 174 18.94 -17.01 10.80
C ASP A 174 18.38 -16.48 9.48
N LYS A 175 19.24 -16.18 8.51
CA LYS A 175 18.82 -15.71 7.17
C LYS A 175 17.95 -16.74 6.43
N GLY A 176 18.08 -18.04 6.75
CA GLY A 176 17.23 -19.10 6.18
C GLY A 176 15.78 -19.02 6.62
N SER A 177 15.49 -18.29 7.71
CA SER A 177 14.15 -17.99 8.18
C SER A 177 13.41 -16.95 7.31
N VAL A 178 14.09 -16.35 6.33
CA VAL A 178 13.52 -15.39 5.38
C VAL A 178 13.45 -15.99 3.98
N TYR A 179 12.25 -16.19 3.44
CA TYR A 179 12.05 -16.88 2.17
C TYR A 179 10.81 -16.39 1.40
N GLU A 180 10.81 -16.55 0.07
CA GLU A 180 9.63 -16.27 -0.75
C GLU A 180 8.58 -17.38 -0.56
N VAL A 181 7.33 -16.99 -0.31
CA VAL A 181 6.26 -17.89 0.15
C VAL A 181 5.89 -18.99 -0.85
N ASN A 182 6.07 -18.74 -2.15
CA ASN A 182 5.73 -19.68 -3.21
C ASN A 182 6.96 -20.41 -3.80
N GLY A 183 8.18 -20.08 -3.35
CA GLY A 183 9.42 -20.54 -3.96
C GLY A 183 9.59 -20.10 -5.43
N ASN A 184 8.89 -19.05 -5.87
CA ASN A 184 8.93 -18.61 -7.25
C ASN A 184 10.26 -17.91 -7.58
N MET A 185 10.79 -18.14 -8.78
CA MET A 185 11.83 -17.26 -9.33
C MET A 185 11.24 -15.86 -9.54
N ILE A 186 11.86 -14.86 -8.92
CA ILE A 186 11.40 -13.47 -9.01
C ILE A 186 11.59 -12.97 -10.46
N THR A 187 10.50 -12.59 -11.13
CA THR A 187 10.53 -12.05 -12.50
C THR A 187 9.69 -10.77 -12.63
N LYS A 188 10.04 -9.93 -13.60
CA LYS A 188 9.43 -8.60 -13.83
C LYS A 188 7.92 -8.61 -14.06
N GLN A 189 7.34 -9.71 -14.52
CA GLN A 189 5.92 -9.82 -14.87
C GLN A 189 5.05 -10.37 -13.73
N ILE A 190 5.65 -10.86 -12.65
CA ILE A 190 4.90 -11.47 -11.55
C ILE A 190 3.94 -10.45 -10.94
N ARG A 191 2.71 -10.91 -10.70
CA ARG A 191 1.65 -10.09 -10.09
C ARG A 191 1.64 -10.13 -8.57
N PHE A 192 2.25 -11.14 -7.96
CA PHE A 192 2.31 -11.33 -6.52
C PHE A 192 3.68 -11.90 -6.11
N LEU A 193 4.35 -11.23 -5.18
CA LEU A 193 5.53 -11.73 -4.49
C LEU A 193 5.29 -11.60 -2.99
N GLY A 194 5.59 -12.65 -2.21
CA GLY A 194 5.46 -12.58 -0.76
C GLY A 194 6.72 -13.10 -0.11
N VAL A 195 7.33 -12.32 0.78
CA VAL A 195 8.46 -12.78 1.59
C VAL A 195 8.03 -12.96 3.04
N ARG A 196 8.35 -14.12 3.58
CA ARG A 196 8.03 -14.55 4.94
C ARG A 196 9.23 -14.36 5.84
N PHE A 197 9.06 -13.67 6.96
CA PHE A 197 10.03 -13.64 8.06
C PHE A 197 9.53 -14.60 9.14
N SER A 198 9.92 -15.88 9.07
CA SER A 198 9.32 -16.93 9.90
C SER A 198 9.58 -16.73 11.40
N SER A 199 10.80 -16.31 11.77
CA SER A 199 11.21 -15.99 13.16
C SER A 199 10.34 -14.91 13.84
N PHE A 200 9.76 -14.00 13.06
CA PHE A 200 8.90 -12.91 13.53
C PHE A 200 7.43 -13.10 13.14
N ASN A 201 7.09 -14.22 12.50
CA ASN A 201 5.73 -14.54 12.10
C ASN A 201 4.99 -13.46 11.27
N PHE A 202 5.68 -12.70 10.41
CA PHE A 202 5.05 -11.74 9.50
C PHE A 202 5.35 -12.00 8.02
N THR A 203 4.59 -11.36 7.13
CA THR A 203 4.83 -11.32 5.68
C THR A 203 4.95 -9.90 5.17
N ILE A 204 5.80 -9.71 4.16
CA ILE A 204 5.85 -8.50 3.35
C ILE A 204 5.54 -8.91 1.91
N GLU A 205 4.44 -8.39 1.39
CA GLU A 205 3.86 -8.81 0.12
C GLU A 205 3.85 -7.65 -0.87
N PHE A 206 4.06 -7.94 -2.14
CA PHE A 206 3.94 -7.01 -3.25
C PHE A 206 2.90 -7.53 -4.22
N TYR A 207 1.93 -6.69 -4.55
CA TYR A 207 0.98 -6.94 -5.61
C TYR A 207 1.08 -5.89 -6.72
N ARG A 208 1.29 -6.38 -7.93
CA ARG A 208 1.40 -5.53 -9.11
C ARG A 208 0.03 -5.09 -9.59
N SER A 209 -0.27 -3.81 -9.37
CA SER A 209 -1.45 -3.12 -9.89
C SER A 209 -1.07 -1.68 -10.27
N VAL A 210 -0.55 -1.55 -11.49
CA VAL A 210 0.08 -0.32 -12.00
C VAL A 210 -0.84 0.91 -11.92
N PHE A 211 -2.16 0.71 -12.04
CA PHE A 211 -3.14 1.79 -12.03
C PHE A 211 -4.12 1.72 -10.85
N LEU A 212 -3.99 0.71 -9.96
CA LEU A 212 -4.97 0.29 -8.93
C LEU A 212 -6.38 -0.09 -9.43
N VAL A 213 -6.76 0.39 -10.60
CA VAL A 213 -8.01 0.09 -11.30
C VAL A 213 -7.79 -0.93 -12.40
N GLN A 214 -8.87 -1.50 -12.93
CA GLN A 214 -8.75 -2.48 -13.99
C GLN A 214 -8.14 -1.87 -15.25
N HIS A 215 -7.11 -2.55 -15.75
CA HIS A 215 -6.47 -2.29 -17.04
C HIS A 215 -6.78 -3.45 -17.99
N ASN A 216 -7.42 -3.13 -19.12
CA ASN A 216 -7.79 -4.13 -20.12
C ASN A 216 -7.26 -3.75 -21.50
N TRP A 217 -6.97 -4.77 -22.32
CA TRP A 217 -6.69 -4.56 -23.74
C TRP A 217 -7.91 -3.96 -24.42
N ALA A 218 -7.66 -3.03 -25.33
CA ALA A 218 -8.73 -2.34 -26.01
C ALA A 218 -9.48 -3.34 -26.93
N PRO A 219 -10.83 -3.32 -26.95
CA PRO A 219 -11.62 -4.23 -27.80
C PRO A 219 -11.28 -4.06 -29.29
N LYS A 220 -11.51 -5.09 -30.10
CA LYS A 220 -11.20 -5.04 -31.56
C LYS A 220 -11.89 -3.89 -32.32
N ASN A 221 -12.99 -3.35 -31.77
CA ASN A 221 -13.81 -2.30 -32.39
C ASN A 221 -13.29 -0.88 -32.13
N VAL A 222 -12.20 -0.71 -31.36
CA VAL A 222 -11.60 0.61 -31.11
C VAL A 222 -10.53 0.95 -32.16
N PRO A 223 -10.23 2.24 -32.38
CA PRO A 223 -9.14 2.64 -33.26
C PRO A 223 -7.82 1.95 -32.89
N LYS A 224 -7.09 1.41 -33.88
CA LYS A 224 -5.83 0.65 -33.67
C LYS A 224 -4.75 1.41 -32.87
N ARG A 225 -4.85 2.73 -32.78
CA ARG A 225 -3.97 3.58 -31.94
C ARG A 225 -4.19 3.34 -30.43
N VAL A 226 -5.38 2.92 -30.03
CA VAL A 226 -5.72 2.65 -28.63
C VAL A 226 -5.37 1.20 -28.34
N ARG A 227 -4.32 0.99 -27.54
CA ARG A 227 -3.85 -0.36 -27.17
C ARG A 227 -4.55 -0.90 -25.93
N SER A 228 -4.88 -0.03 -24.98
CA SER A 228 -5.48 -0.41 -23.71
C SER A 228 -6.46 0.65 -23.20
N MET A 229 -7.32 0.24 -22.27
CA MET A 229 -8.31 1.08 -21.61
C MET A 229 -8.26 0.86 -20.10
N LEU A 230 -8.47 1.93 -19.34
CA LEU A 230 -8.62 1.90 -17.89
C LEU A 230 -10.10 2.01 -17.53
N ARG A 231 -10.53 1.25 -16.53
CA ARG A 231 -11.88 1.31 -16.01
C ARG A 231 -11.87 1.95 -14.63
N LEU A 232 -12.09 3.26 -14.57
CA LEU A 232 -11.89 4.06 -13.35
C LEU A 232 -12.91 3.76 -12.23
N ASP A 233 -14.06 3.19 -12.57
CA ASP A 233 -15.13 2.79 -11.64
C ASP A 233 -14.88 1.43 -10.96
N LYS A 234 -13.82 0.70 -11.33
CA LYS A 234 -13.57 -0.65 -10.83
C LYS A 234 -12.10 -0.88 -10.48
N LEU A 235 -11.86 -1.25 -9.22
CA LEU A 235 -10.54 -1.68 -8.76
C LEU A 235 -10.05 -2.91 -9.54
N ASP A 236 -8.73 -3.04 -9.62
CA ASP A 236 -8.08 -4.22 -10.20
C ASP A 236 -8.64 -5.50 -9.55
N ASP A 237 -8.77 -6.57 -10.34
CA ASP A 237 -9.39 -7.82 -9.88
C ASP A 237 -8.61 -8.48 -8.74
N ILE A 238 -7.30 -8.21 -8.67
CA ILE A 238 -6.43 -8.69 -7.58
C ILE A 238 -6.65 -7.95 -6.26
N SER A 239 -7.45 -6.88 -6.25
CA SER A 239 -7.65 -6.06 -5.06
C SER A 239 -8.21 -6.80 -3.86
N LYS A 240 -8.94 -7.90 -4.09
CA LYS A 240 -9.50 -8.75 -3.04
C LYS A 240 -8.43 -9.40 -2.16
N GLU A 241 -7.24 -9.60 -2.70
CA GLU A 241 -6.15 -10.29 -2.00
C GLU A 241 -5.55 -9.43 -0.88
N TRP A 242 -5.56 -8.10 -1.02
CA TRP A 242 -4.90 -7.18 -0.09
C TRP A 242 -5.84 -6.45 0.88
N ILE A 243 -7.15 -6.76 0.88
CA ILE A 243 -8.14 -6.06 1.72
C ILE A 243 -7.87 -6.26 3.23
N ASN A 244 -7.35 -7.43 3.62
CA ASN A 244 -7.13 -7.81 5.02
C ASN A 244 -5.67 -7.65 5.46
N SER A 245 -4.94 -6.67 4.91
CA SER A 245 -3.59 -6.34 5.37
C SER A 245 -3.62 -5.51 6.65
N ASP A 246 -2.66 -5.71 7.55
CA ASP A 246 -2.48 -4.84 8.73
C ASP A 246 -1.85 -3.50 8.35
N VAL A 247 -0.99 -3.51 7.33
CA VAL A 247 -0.35 -2.31 6.78
C VAL A 247 -0.48 -2.35 5.27
N LEU A 248 -1.12 -1.33 4.68
CA LEU A 248 -1.28 -1.19 3.24
C LEU A 248 -0.51 0.04 2.76
N ILE A 249 0.46 -0.18 1.87
CA ILE A 249 1.27 0.86 1.25
C ILE A 249 0.92 0.90 -0.24
N LEU A 250 0.30 1.99 -0.67
CA LEU A 250 -0.05 2.24 -2.07
C LEU A 250 1.00 3.20 -2.64
N ILE A 251 1.69 2.80 -3.70
CA ILE A 251 2.51 3.71 -4.49
C ILE A 251 1.97 3.76 -5.90
N LEU A 252 1.74 4.98 -6.36
CA LEU A 252 1.29 5.28 -7.70
C LEU A 252 2.32 6.21 -8.33
N VAL A 253 3.15 5.70 -9.24
CA VAL A 253 3.75 6.58 -10.23
C VAL A 253 2.75 6.67 -11.36
N SER A 254 2.22 7.87 -11.63
CA SER A 254 1.20 8.04 -12.67
C SER A 254 1.68 7.42 -13.98
N GLY A 255 1.05 6.28 -14.32
CA GLY A 255 1.53 5.35 -15.32
C GLY A 255 1.82 6.04 -16.65
N GLY A 256 3.04 5.84 -17.17
CA GLY A 256 3.45 6.27 -18.49
C GLY A 256 3.70 7.78 -18.69
N PHE A 257 3.24 8.66 -17.80
CA PHE A 257 3.48 10.11 -17.90
C PHE A 257 4.52 10.61 -16.87
N LEU A 258 4.55 10.08 -15.64
CA LEU A 258 5.43 10.59 -14.58
C LEU A 258 6.80 9.91 -14.51
N GLY A 259 6.92 8.65 -14.93
CA GLY A 259 8.23 8.05 -15.19
C GLY A 259 9.01 8.80 -16.27
N SER A 260 8.31 9.57 -17.11
CA SER A 260 8.91 10.58 -17.97
C SER A 260 9.03 11.96 -17.37
N PHE A 261 8.28 12.33 -16.33
CA PHE A 261 8.32 13.65 -15.71
C PHE A 261 9.43 13.73 -14.65
N LEU A 262 9.45 12.82 -13.66
CA LEU A 262 10.50 12.75 -12.63
C LEU A 262 11.91 12.72 -13.22
N ALA A 263 12.06 12.06 -14.36
CA ALA A 263 13.34 11.96 -15.02
C ALA A 263 13.43 12.70 -16.36
N ARG A 264 12.44 13.51 -16.75
CA ARG A 264 12.71 14.66 -17.66
C ARG A 264 13.17 15.87 -16.86
N ASP A 265 12.67 16.02 -15.64
CA ASP A 265 12.91 17.21 -14.83
C ASP A 265 14.19 17.08 -13.98
N ALA A 266 14.52 15.86 -13.50
CA ALA A 266 15.77 15.60 -12.77
C ALA A 266 16.91 15.01 -13.63
N ILE A 267 16.61 14.56 -14.86
CA ILE A 267 17.63 13.97 -15.74
C ILE A 267 17.51 14.52 -17.15
N SER A 268 18.63 14.99 -17.71
CA SER A 268 18.73 15.29 -19.14
C SER A 268 18.50 14.01 -19.95
N ARG A 269 17.30 13.89 -20.55
CA ARG A 269 16.91 12.78 -21.41
C ARG A 269 17.07 13.15 -22.87
N ASN A 270 17.93 12.42 -23.59
CA ASN A 270 17.95 12.49 -25.04
C ASN A 270 16.87 11.55 -25.62
N LEU A 271 15.75 12.12 -26.04
CA LEU A 271 14.59 11.40 -26.56
C LEU A 271 14.88 10.57 -27.83
N THR A 272 15.92 10.92 -28.59
CA THR A 272 16.31 10.16 -29.79
C THR A 272 17.17 8.93 -29.44
N LEU A 273 17.94 8.99 -28.36
CA LEU A 273 18.85 7.92 -27.92
C LEU A 273 18.30 7.05 -26.77
N ARG A 274 17.15 7.41 -26.17
CA ARG A 274 16.61 6.76 -24.94
C ARG A 274 17.67 6.62 -23.83
N GLN A 275 18.56 7.60 -23.77
CA GLN A 275 19.61 7.70 -22.76
C GLN A 275 19.28 8.84 -21.81
N CYS A 276 19.62 8.66 -20.56
CA CYS A 276 19.52 9.69 -19.54
C CYS A 276 20.87 9.82 -18.83
N ASN A 277 21.25 11.05 -18.49
CA ASN A 277 22.53 11.34 -17.88
C ASN A 277 22.38 11.38 -16.34
N VAL A 278 22.76 10.29 -15.67
CA VAL A 278 22.80 10.20 -14.20
C VAL A 278 23.94 11.08 -13.69
N THR A 279 23.66 12.01 -12.77
CA THR A 279 24.68 12.88 -12.17
C THR A 279 25.56 12.13 -11.17
N LYS A 280 26.68 12.73 -10.74
CA LYS A 280 27.51 12.17 -9.65
C LYS A 280 27.06 12.60 -8.26
N LEU A 281 26.37 13.74 -8.17
CA LEU A 281 25.92 14.35 -6.92
C LEU A 281 24.43 14.68 -7.05
N PRO A 282 23.69 14.77 -5.92
CA PRO A 282 22.35 15.30 -5.91
C PRO A 282 22.30 16.71 -6.53
N LEU A 283 21.19 17.00 -7.19
CA LEU A 283 20.92 18.32 -7.73
C LEU A 283 20.69 19.33 -6.60
N SER A 284 21.31 20.51 -6.70
CA SER A 284 21.18 21.60 -5.72
C SER A 284 19.88 22.38 -5.86
N GLU A 285 19.33 22.44 -7.08
CA GLU A 285 18.06 23.09 -7.41
C GLU A 285 17.27 22.17 -8.35
N ILE A 286 15.99 21.94 -8.05
CA ILE A 286 15.08 21.22 -8.92
C ILE A 286 14.36 22.28 -9.77
N GLU A 287 14.72 22.39 -11.05
CA GLU A 287 13.98 23.24 -11.99
C GLU A 287 12.60 22.62 -12.27
N GLY A 288 11.54 23.25 -11.77
CA GLY A 288 10.17 22.76 -11.94
C GLY A 288 9.49 22.63 -10.58
N LYS A 289 8.77 23.71 -10.22
CA LYS A 289 8.08 23.94 -8.95
C LYS A 289 7.37 22.69 -8.40
N ASP A 290 7.26 22.66 -7.07
CA ASP A 290 6.52 21.77 -6.16
C ASP A 290 5.05 21.44 -6.53
N TYR A 291 4.58 21.84 -7.71
CA TYR A 291 3.22 21.69 -8.20
C TYR A 291 3.08 20.45 -9.08
N SER A 292 2.47 19.42 -8.52
CA SER A 292 2.02 18.24 -9.25
C SER A 292 0.50 18.15 -9.11
N PRO A 293 -0.28 18.37 -10.19
CA PRO A 293 -1.72 18.20 -10.16
C PRO A 293 -2.16 16.83 -9.63
N PHE A 294 -1.31 15.80 -9.83
CA PHE A 294 -1.53 14.47 -9.29
C PHE A 294 -1.35 14.42 -7.77
N SER A 295 -0.28 15.03 -7.25
CA SER A 295 -0.06 15.11 -5.80
C SER A 295 -1.20 15.87 -5.14
N ASP A 296 -1.59 17.02 -5.70
CA ASP A 296 -2.69 17.84 -5.19
C ASP A 296 -4.01 17.08 -5.17
N THR A 297 -4.32 16.35 -6.25
CA THR A 297 -5.51 15.50 -6.32
C THR A 297 -5.48 14.40 -5.25
N VAL A 298 -4.31 13.78 -5.01
CA VAL A 298 -4.16 12.76 -3.96
C VAL A 298 -4.40 13.37 -2.58
N PHE A 299 -3.81 14.54 -2.28
CA PHE A 299 -4.04 15.24 -1.02
C PHE A 299 -5.51 15.61 -0.84
N GLU A 300 -6.17 16.15 -1.87
CA GLU A 300 -7.60 16.50 -1.84
C GLU A 300 -8.47 15.27 -1.56
N VAL A 301 -8.22 14.15 -2.25
CA VAL A 301 -8.98 12.92 -2.05
C VAL A 301 -8.76 12.39 -0.63
N VAL A 302 -7.51 12.26 -0.20
CA VAL A 302 -7.17 11.70 1.13
C VAL A 302 -7.74 12.54 2.26
N ASN A 303 -7.71 13.87 2.16
CA ASN A 303 -8.30 14.77 3.17
C ASN A 303 -9.82 14.59 3.31
N ASN A 304 -10.49 14.09 2.28
CA ASN A 304 -11.93 13.82 2.27
C ASN A 304 -12.28 12.36 2.56
N MET A 305 -11.29 11.48 2.80
CA MET A 305 -11.55 10.07 3.11
C MET A 305 -11.99 9.88 4.56
N ILE A 306 -12.95 8.97 4.77
CA ILE A 306 -13.43 8.57 6.10
C ILE A 306 -12.35 7.77 6.86
N VAL A 307 -11.64 6.91 6.12
CA VAL A 307 -10.53 6.14 6.67
C VAL A 307 -9.28 7.01 6.63
N PRO A 308 -8.59 7.24 7.75
CA PRO A 308 -7.39 8.06 7.76
C PRO A 308 -6.29 7.39 6.93
N VAL A 309 -5.75 8.13 5.97
CA VAL A 309 -4.62 7.71 5.14
C VAL A 309 -3.48 8.71 5.34
N THR A 310 -2.27 8.21 5.59
CA THR A 310 -1.08 9.05 5.68
C THR A 310 -0.46 9.20 4.29
N VAL A 311 -0.36 10.43 3.79
CA VAL A 311 0.34 10.71 2.54
C VAL A 311 1.83 10.86 2.80
N VAL A 312 2.64 10.04 2.16
CA VAL A 312 4.11 10.12 2.23
C VAL A 312 4.62 10.86 0.99
N HIS A 313 4.81 12.17 1.08
CA HIS A 313 5.14 13.04 -0.06
C HIS A 313 6.64 13.02 -0.41
N ILE A 314 7.13 11.86 -0.87
CA ILE A 314 8.54 11.62 -1.20
C ILE A 314 9.01 12.24 -2.52
N THR A 315 8.09 12.76 -3.34
CA THR A 315 8.41 13.23 -4.70
C THR A 315 9.46 14.33 -4.72
N PRO A 316 9.32 15.44 -3.97
CA PRO A 316 10.30 16.54 -4.02
C PRO A 316 11.69 16.10 -3.55
N MET A 317 11.76 15.36 -2.44
CA MET A 317 13.03 14.85 -1.93
C MET A 317 13.68 13.84 -2.86
N SER A 318 12.90 13.03 -3.59
CA SER A 318 13.46 12.05 -4.53
C SER A 318 13.92 12.70 -5.83
N ALA A 319 13.28 13.78 -6.26
CA ALA A 319 13.59 14.47 -7.52
C ALA A 319 15.01 15.06 -7.54
N SER A 320 15.59 15.47 -6.41
CA SER A 320 16.99 15.94 -6.37
C SER A 320 18.01 14.82 -6.56
N ARG A 321 17.59 13.55 -6.49
CA ARG A 321 18.52 12.40 -6.42
C ARG A 321 18.87 11.81 -7.79
N SER A 322 19.07 12.65 -8.80
CA SER A 322 19.48 12.18 -10.14
C SER A 322 20.65 11.18 -10.08
N ASP A 323 21.56 11.34 -9.12
CA ASP A 323 22.72 10.48 -8.84
C ASP A 323 22.39 9.03 -8.48
N ALA A 324 21.24 8.75 -7.86
CA ALA A 324 20.92 7.43 -7.34
C ALA A 324 20.11 6.55 -8.32
N HIS A 325 19.87 7.02 -9.54
CA HIS A 325 19.19 6.22 -10.56
C HIS A 325 20.05 5.07 -11.10
N VAL A 326 19.37 4.03 -11.59
CA VAL A 326 20.01 2.83 -12.16
C VAL A 326 20.86 3.15 -13.39
N GLY A 327 20.42 4.06 -14.25
CA GLY A 327 21.12 4.42 -15.47
C GLY A 327 21.40 3.20 -16.34
N THR A 328 22.66 3.03 -16.75
CA THR A 328 23.09 1.87 -17.55
C THR A 328 23.50 0.65 -16.72
N TRP A 329 23.49 0.75 -15.39
CA TRP A 329 23.95 -0.30 -14.47
C TRP A 329 22.82 -1.27 -14.10
N SER A 330 22.20 -1.87 -15.11
CA SER A 330 21.08 -2.80 -14.98
C SER A 330 21.37 -4.16 -15.62
N ASP A 331 20.40 -5.09 -15.51
CA ASP A 331 20.39 -6.38 -16.22
C ASP A 331 20.31 -6.24 -17.74
N ARG A 332 20.04 -5.03 -18.25
CA ARG A 332 19.94 -4.70 -19.68
C ARG A 332 20.63 -3.36 -19.98
N PRO A 333 21.97 -3.31 -20.01
CA PRO A 333 22.74 -2.06 -20.10
C PRO A 333 22.54 -1.28 -21.42
N SER A 334 21.98 -1.92 -22.45
CA SER A 334 21.64 -1.26 -23.73
C SER A 334 20.49 -0.25 -23.62
N LEU A 335 19.71 -0.29 -22.54
CA LEU A 335 18.63 0.65 -22.26
C LEU A 335 18.88 1.30 -20.91
N SER A 336 19.04 2.63 -20.90
CA SER A 336 19.22 3.39 -19.68
C SER A 336 17.92 3.43 -18.88
N ASP A 337 17.96 2.97 -17.63
CA ASP A 337 16.85 3.01 -16.70
C ASP A 337 16.93 4.24 -15.79
N CYS A 338 16.03 5.15 -16.06
CA CYS A 338 15.97 6.47 -15.45
C CYS A 338 14.71 6.64 -14.63
N SER A 339 14.01 5.54 -14.37
CA SER A 339 12.76 5.54 -13.60
C SER A 339 12.96 4.82 -12.28
N HIS A 340 13.89 3.85 -12.25
CA HIS A 340 14.20 3.08 -11.05
C HIS A 340 15.45 3.59 -10.36
N TRP A 341 15.55 3.18 -9.10
CA TRP A 341 16.60 3.55 -8.16
C TRP A 341 17.53 2.36 -7.95
N CYS A 342 18.83 2.63 -7.81
CA CYS A 342 19.76 1.64 -7.30
C CYS A 342 19.36 1.24 -5.87
N LEU A 343 19.62 -0.03 -5.52
CA LEU A 343 19.54 -0.54 -4.15
C LEU A 343 20.94 -0.98 -3.69
N PRO A 344 21.35 -0.66 -2.44
CA PRO A 344 20.74 0.32 -1.53
C PRO A 344 20.68 1.74 -2.13
N GLY A 345 19.81 2.62 -1.62
CA GLY A 345 19.59 3.95 -2.18
C GLY A 345 18.34 4.68 -1.67
N VAL A 346 17.76 5.51 -2.53
CA VAL A 346 16.60 6.39 -2.20
C VAL A 346 15.40 5.64 -1.59
N PRO A 347 15.02 4.43 -2.07
CA PRO A 347 13.93 3.66 -1.46
C PRO A 347 14.16 3.28 0.01
N ASP A 348 15.42 3.20 0.46
CA ASP A 348 15.73 2.92 1.86
C ASP A 348 15.23 4.07 2.75
N ILE A 349 15.40 5.31 2.31
CA ILE A 349 14.92 6.51 3.02
C ILE A 349 13.39 6.56 3.05
N TRP A 350 12.72 6.13 1.98
CA TRP A 350 11.26 6.00 1.99
C TRP A 350 10.82 5.01 3.08
N ASN A 351 11.56 3.91 3.22
CA ASN A 351 11.31 2.91 4.25
C ASN A 351 11.66 3.40 5.66
N GLU A 352 12.68 4.24 5.84
CA GLU A 352 12.93 4.87 7.15
C GLU A 352 11.77 5.76 7.59
N ILE A 353 11.19 6.53 6.65
CA ILE A 353 10.01 7.36 6.91
C ILE A 353 8.80 6.49 7.24
N VAL A 354 8.51 5.46 6.44
CA VAL A 354 7.39 4.54 6.67
C VAL A 354 7.52 3.82 8.02
N ILE A 355 8.71 3.29 8.34
CA ILE A 355 8.96 2.65 9.63
C ILE A 355 8.80 3.66 10.78
N SER A 356 9.23 4.90 10.60
CA SER A 356 9.04 5.96 11.61
C SER A 356 7.55 6.24 11.87
N TYR A 357 6.70 6.23 10.83
CA TYR A 357 5.24 6.29 10.99
C TYR A 357 4.68 5.08 11.73
N LEU A 358 5.10 3.87 11.36
CA LEU A 358 4.64 2.64 11.98
C LEU A 358 5.03 2.55 13.48
N LEU A 359 6.20 3.07 13.84
CA LEU A 359 6.70 3.08 15.21
C LEU A 359 6.22 4.30 16.03
N GLY A 360 5.59 5.29 15.41
CA GLY A 360 5.15 6.52 16.09
C GLY A 360 6.30 7.40 16.58
N ASN A 361 7.44 7.39 15.89
CA ASN A 361 8.68 8.05 16.35
C ASN A 361 8.81 9.54 15.97
N PHE A 362 7.79 10.17 15.38
CA PHE A 362 7.86 11.61 15.08
C PHE A 362 7.74 12.43 16.36
N GLY A 363 8.83 13.13 16.73
CA GLY A 363 8.87 14.01 17.92
C GLY A 363 9.57 13.43 19.16
N ALA A 364 10.16 12.23 19.09
CA ALA A 364 11.06 11.77 20.14
C ALA A 364 12.44 12.44 19.95
N SER A 365 12.59 13.68 20.45
CA SER A 365 13.92 14.21 20.75
C SER A 365 14.61 13.20 21.66
N SER A 366 15.75 12.67 21.22
CA SER A 366 16.67 11.92 22.06
C SER A 366 17.12 12.84 23.20
N GLY A 367 16.53 12.66 24.37
CA GLY A 367 17.03 13.22 25.64
C GLY A 367 18.25 12.46 26.11
#